data_AF-A0A2D6FWB8-F1
#
_entry.id   AF-A0A2D6FWB8-F1
#
_cell.length_a   1.000
_cell.length_b   1.000
_cell.length_c   1.000
_cell.angle_alpha   90.00
_cell.angle_beta   90.00
_cell.angle_gamma   90.00
#
_symmetry.space_group_name_H-M   'P 1'
#
loop_
_entity.id
_entity.type
_entity.pdbx_description
1 polymer ?
#
loop_
_entity_poly.entity_id
_entity_poly.type
_entity_poly.pdbx_seq_one_letter_code
_entity_poly.pdbx_strand_id
1 'polypeptide(L)'
;MFAHGAKAEPPQILGLMATATPTPLSCENGTCWAEFSAFCLQRHRKSPHEKTAYVPAAGTNLTLQVTAADGSVRSLDAGLLVSIESERSFVSVRMTVPETLIKEMNGAYAALSVGKLASLVPVKRDGDDPMTAGEIAQYTGPLRAQAELYVQYGSAPAKARLLVAETSLKLFNAVGNTPIGTNVDADALWQKTVGAAPGPNSSAGIKQARRFFNQCHRDGEGDGYMLGMCLQNVHDLNALPLTERVWKGLGAGG
;
A
#
# COMPACT_ATOMS: atom_id res chain seq x y z
N MET A 1 -5.93 43.59 -15.44
CA MET A 1 -6.69 42.68 -14.57
C MET A 1 -5.87 41.42 -14.39
N PHE A 2 -5.21 41.27 -13.24
CA PHE A 2 -4.47 40.05 -12.91
C PHE A 2 -5.48 39.01 -12.42
N ALA A 3 -5.58 37.89 -13.13
CA ALA A 3 -6.28 36.71 -12.65
C ALA A 3 -5.64 36.30 -11.31
N HIS A 4 -6.41 36.38 -10.23
CA HIS A 4 -6.03 35.74 -8.98
C HIS A 4 -6.02 34.23 -9.27
N GLY A 5 -4.83 33.66 -9.43
CA GLY A 5 -4.68 32.22 -9.64
C GLY A 5 -5.37 31.49 -8.51
N ALA A 6 -6.38 30.68 -8.85
CA ALA A 6 -7.03 29.81 -7.87
C ALA A 6 -5.96 28.94 -7.24
N LYS A 7 -5.82 29.03 -5.92
CA LYS A 7 -4.89 28.18 -5.18
C LYS A 7 -5.31 26.73 -5.36
N ALA A 8 -4.35 25.85 -5.54
CA ALA A 8 -4.62 24.43 -5.65
C ALA A 8 -5.05 23.89 -4.28
N GLU A 9 -6.11 23.07 -4.24
CA GLU A 9 -6.45 22.34 -3.04
C GLU A 9 -5.54 21.10 -2.94
N PRO A 10 -4.99 20.78 -1.75
CA PRO A 10 -4.22 19.57 -1.56
C PRO A 10 -5.11 18.35 -1.84
N PRO A 11 -4.51 17.25 -2.32
CA PRO A 11 -5.24 16.03 -2.64
C PRO A 11 -5.83 15.36 -1.38
N GLN A 12 -6.48 14.22 -1.56
CA GLN A 12 -7.17 13.55 -0.45
C GLN A 12 -6.21 12.98 0.60
N ILE A 13 -6.66 12.97 1.86
CA ILE A 13 -6.15 12.07 2.91
C ILE A 13 -6.42 10.63 2.48
N LEU A 14 -5.43 9.77 2.67
CA LEU A 14 -5.53 8.35 2.39
C LEU A 14 -5.69 7.56 3.70
N GLY A 15 -6.58 6.57 3.68
CA GLY A 15 -6.57 5.48 4.65
C GLY A 15 -5.61 4.40 4.17
N LEU A 16 -4.73 3.92 5.05
CA LEU A 16 -3.88 2.77 4.76
C LEU A 16 -4.54 1.47 5.20
N MET A 17 -4.32 0.43 4.42
CA MET A 17 -4.68 -0.93 4.78
C MET A 17 -3.69 -1.49 5.80
N ALA A 18 -4.20 -1.99 6.92
CA ALA A 18 -3.37 -2.60 7.95
C ALA A 18 -2.75 -3.90 7.45
N THR A 19 -1.49 -4.13 7.79
CA THR A 19 -0.79 -5.35 7.43
C THR A 19 -1.02 -6.43 8.48
N ALA A 20 -1.46 -7.62 8.08
CA ALA A 20 -1.57 -8.77 8.99
C ALA A 20 -0.21 -9.34 9.42
N THR A 21 0.78 -9.23 8.53
CA THR A 21 2.18 -9.62 8.75
C THR A 21 3.08 -8.51 8.21
N PRO A 22 4.25 -8.26 8.82
CA PRO A 22 5.22 -7.30 8.30
C PRO A 22 5.52 -7.56 6.81
N THR A 23 5.49 -6.49 6.00
CA THR A 23 5.78 -6.57 4.57
C THR A 23 7.30 -6.41 4.37
N PRO A 24 8.00 -7.43 3.83
CA PRO A 24 9.43 -7.33 3.57
C PRO A 24 9.74 -6.17 2.61
N LEU A 25 10.85 -5.47 2.87
CA LEU A 25 11.35 -4.42 2.01
C LEU A 25 12.36 -4.98 1.01
N SER A 26 12.27 -4.54 -0.24
CA SER A 26 13.30 -4.74 -1.26
C SER A 26 14.33 -3.64 -1.15
N CYS A 27 15.58 -4.00 -0.85
CA CYS A 27 16.70 -3.06 -0.71
C CYS A 27 17.56 -3.07 -1.96
N GLU A 28 17.71 -1.90 -2.59
CA GLU A 28 18.53 -1.71 -3.78
C GLU A 28 19.00 -0.25 -3.85
N ASN A 29 20.22 -0.02 -4.34
CA ASN A 29 20.75 1.32 -4.61
C ASN A 29 20.63 2.30 -3.42
N GLY A 30 20.86 1.80 -2.20
CA GLY A 30 20.84 2.63 -0.99
C GLY A 30 19.45 2.90 -0.40
N THR A 31 18.39 2.33 -0.97
CA THR A 31 17.01 2.49 -0.49
C THR A 31 16.32 1.14 -0.32
N CYS A 32 15.60 0.97 0.77
CA CYS A 32 14.70 -0.17 0.99
C CYS A 32 13.25 0.29 0.81
N TRP A 33 12.45 -0.47 0.06
CA TRP A 33 11.09 -0.06 -0.27
C TRP A 33 10.11 -1.23 -0.30
N ALA A 34 8.83 -0.90 -0.09
CA ALA A 34 7.69 -1.75 -0.41
C ALA A 34 6.48 -0.87 -0.72
N GLU A 35 5.48 -1.47 -1.36
CA GLU A 35 4.21 -0.81 -1.62
C GLU A 35 3.09 -1.32 -0.71
N PHE A 36 2.16 -0.42 -0.37
CA PHE A 36 1.06 -0.66 0.56
C PHE A 36 -0.25 -0.16 -0.04
N SER A 37 -1.31 -0.96 0.10
CA SER A 37 -2.64 -0.57 -0.37
C SER A 37 -3.18 0.62 0.43
N ALA A 38 -3.76 1.56 -0.30
CA ALA A 38 -4.39 2.75 0.25
C ALA A 38 -5.76 2.98 -0.40
N PHE A 39 -6.57 3.83 0.23
CA PHE A 39 -7.85 4.27 -0.32
C PHE A 39 -8.14 5.70 0.09
N CYS A 40 -8.90 6.39 -0.74
CA CYS A 40 -9.25 7.79 -0.54
C CYS A 40 -10.35 7.94 0.53
N LEU A 41 -10.24 8.96 1.39
CA LEU A 41 -11.22 9.25 2.45
C LEU A 41 -12.14 10.44 2.14
N GLN A 42 -11.85 11.23 1.10
CA GLN A 42 -12.43 12.58 0.92
C GLN A 42 -12.95 12.79 -0.52
N ARG A 43 -14.09 12.23 -0.89
CA ARG A 43 -14.63 12.27 -2.28
C ARG A 43 -14.67 13.65 -2.92
N HIS A 44 -14.84 14.71 -2.12
CA HIS A 44 -14.92 16.09 -2.61
C HIS A 44 -13.57 16.66 -3.07
N ARG A 45 -12.45 16.09 -2.62
CA ARG A 45 -11.09 16.49 -3.01
C ARG A 45 -10.60 15.68 -4.21
N LYS A 46 -9.65 16.23 -4.95
CA LYS A 46 -9.02 15.53 -6.08
C LYS A 46 -8.19 14.35 -5.58
N SER A 47 -8.27 13.22 -6.29
CA SER A 47 -7.35 12.10 -6.08
C SER A 47 -5.91 12.56 -6.26
N PRO A 48 -4.96 12.04 -5.46
CA PRO A 48 -3.54 12.32 -5.66
C PRO A 48 -3.08 11.85 -7.05
N HIS A 49 -2.19 12.66 -7.63
CA HIS A 49 -1.33 12.22 -8.72
C HIS A 49 -0.27 11.25 -8.17
N GLU A 50 0.38 10.49 -9.05
CA GLU A 50 1.57 9.72 -8.68
C GLU A 50 2.64 10.65 -8.08
N LYS A 51 3.44 10.14 -7.12
CA LYS A 51 4.49 10.88 -6.41
C LYS A 51 4.00 12.08 -5.60
N THR A 52 2.72 12.08 -5.23
CA THR A 52 2.23 12.99 -4.18
C THR A 52 2.84 12.54 -2.86
N ALA A 53 3.59 13.43 -2.20
CA ALA A 53 4.20 13.15 -0.91
C ALA A 53 3.17 13.18 0.23
N TYR A 54 3.36 12.31 1.21
CA TYR A 54 2.48 12.15 2.36
C TYR A 54 3.28 12.06 3.66
N VAL A 55 2.64 12.44 4.76
CA VAL A 55 3.11 12.19 6.13
C VAL A 55 2.06 11.40 6.91
N PRO A 56 2.48 10.54 7.86
CA PRO A 56 1.54 9.87 8.75
C PRO A 56 0.71 10.88 9.56
N ALA A 57 -0.59 10.64 9.65
CA ALA A 57 -1.45 11.39 10.56
C ALA A 57 -1.10 11.07 12.02
N ALA A 58 -1.42 11.99 12.94
CA ALA A 58 -1.28 11.74 14.38
C ALA A 58 -1.99 10.44 14.80
N GLY A 59 -1.29 9.59 15.56
CA GLY A 59 -1.80 8.28 15.99
C GLY A 59 -1.63 7.15 14.96
N THR A 60 -1.08 7.44 13.77
CA THR A 60 -0.71 6.40 12.80
C THR A 60 0.48 5.61 13.31
N ASN A 61 0.33 4.28 13.40
CA ASN A 61 1.41 3.39 13.77
C ASN A 61 2.02 2.74 12.51
N LEU A 62 3.26 3.10 12.21
CA LEU A 62 4.11 2.41 11.24
C LEU A 62 5.28 1.82 12.00
N THR A 63 5.52 0.52 11.87
CA THR A 63 6.61 -0.17 12.58
C THR A 63 7.62 -0.72 11.58
N LEU A 64 8.87 -0.28 11.67
CA LEU A 64 10.00 -0.87 10.95
C LEU A 64 10.58 -1.99 11.81
N GLN A 65 10.66 -3.19 11.25
CA GLN A 65 11.32 -4.34 11.85
C GLN A 65 12.61 -4.62 11.09
N VAL A 66 13.72 -4.69 11.81
CA VAL A 66 15.04 -4.99 11.28
C VAL A 66 15.53 -6.28 11.90
N THR A 67 15.80 -7.27 11.06
CA THR A 67 16.29 -8.59 11.45
C THR A 67 17.77 -8.69 11.12
N ALA A 68 18.61 -8.93 12.13
CA ALA A 68 20.04 -9.15 11.95
C ALA A 68 20.32 -10.54 11.36
N ALA A 69 21.57 -10.77 10.93
CA ALA A 69 22.00 -12.05 10.34
C ALA A 69 21.88 -13.24 11.31
N ASP A 70 21.94 -12.98 12.62
CA ASP A 70 21.75 -13.98 13.68
C ASP A 70 20.27 -14.27 13.99
N GLY A 71 19.35 -13.60 13.29
CA GLY A 71 17.90 -13.74 13.47
C GLY A 71 17.30 -12.86 14.57
N SER A 72 18.10 -12.08 15.30
CA SER A 72 17.57 -11.12 16.28
C SER A 72 16.78 -10.01 15.58
N VAL A 73 15.66 -9.60 16.17
CA VAL A 73 14.74 -8.61 15.59
C VAL A 73 14.69 -7.36 16.46
N ARG A 74 14.84 -6.20 15.84
CA ARG A 74 14.62 -4.89 16.45
C ARG A 74 13.46 -4.18 15.78
N SER A 75 12.60 -3.56 16.57
CA SER A 75 11.43 -2.81 16.09
C SER A 75 11.57 -1.33 16.43
N LEU A 76 11.20 -0.47 15.49
CA LEU A 76 11.22 0.98 15.64
C LEU A 76 9.88 1.56 15.17
N ASP A 77 9.48 2.67 15.78
CA ASP A 77 8.48 3.54 15.17
C ASP A 77 9.09 4.17 13.90
N ALA A 78 8.45 3.92 12.77
CA ALA A 78 8.91 4.34 11.46
C ALA A 78 8.28 5.65 11.00
N GLY A 79 7.35 6.25 11.75
CA GLY A 79 6.53 7.38 11.28
C GLY A 79 7.34 8.58 10.77
N LEU A 80 8.51 8.85 11.35
CA LEU A 80 9.43 9.92 10.92
C LEU A 80 10.62 9.42 10.10
N LEU A 81 10.77 8.10 9.93
CA LEU A 81 11.91 7.46 9.24
C LEU A 81 11.58 7.11 7.79
N VAL A 82 10.29 7.00 7.49
CA VAL A 82 9.78 6.56 6.19
C VAL A 82 9.39 7.76 5.32
N SER A 83 9.85 7.74 4.07
CA SER A 83 9.31 8.62 3.03
C SER A 83 8.15 7.92 2.33
N ILE A 84 7.02 8.62 2.19
CA ILE A 84 5.77 8.05 1.70
C ILE A 84 5.29 8.87 0.50
N GLU A 85 5.08 8.18 -0.60
CA GLU A 85 4.57 8.78 -1.83
C GLU A 85 3.44 7.93 -2.40
N SER A 86 2.45 8.57 -3.00
CA SER A 86 1.47 7.85 -3.80
C SER A 86 2.12 7.16 -4.99
N GLU A 87 1.65 5.96 -5.27
CA GLU A 87 2.05 5.16 -6.41
C GLU A 87 0.79 4.75 -7.17
N ARG A 88 0.78 4.93 -8.49
CA ARG A 88 -0.40 4.64 -9.33
C ARG A 88 -1.69 5.29 -8.79
N SER A 89 -1.63 6.61 -8.61
CA SER A 89 -2.68 7.47 -8.04
C SER A 89 -2.93 7.27 -6.53
N PHE A 90 -3.99 6.61 -6.08
CA PHE A 90 -4.34 6.56 -4.64
C PHE A 90 -4.47 5.14 -4.07
N VAL A 91 -4.43 4.13 -4.93
CA VAL A 91 -4.65 2.73 -4.51
C VAL A 91 -3.42 2.09 -3.90
N SER A 92 -2.23 2.65 -4.20
CA SER A 92 -0.96 2.22 -3.64
C SER A 92 -0.18 3.44 -3.12
N VAL A 93 0.61 3.22 -2.08
CA VAL A 93 1.69 4.12 -1.69
C VAL A 93 2.99 3.36 -1.63
N ARG A 94 4.06 3.98 -2.10
CA ARG A 94 5.41 3.48 -1.89
C ARG A 94 5.95 4.07 -0.60
N MET A 95 6.44 3.19 0.26
CA MET A 95 7.13 3.55 1.50
C MET A 95 8.59 3.18 1.36
N THR A 96 9.47 4.13 1.67
CA THR A 96 10.93 3.99 1.50
C THR A 96 11.66 4.36 2.77
N VAL A 97 12.72 3.63 3.09
CA VAL A 97 13.68 3.96 4.15
C VAL A 97 15.11 3.90 3.60
N PRO A 98 16.04 4.73 4.08
CA PRO A 98 17.43 4.62 3.70
C PRO A 98 18.00 3.25 4.09
N GLU A 99 18.76 2.61 3.21
CA GLU A 99 19.42 1.33 3.51
C GLU A 99 20.49 1.51 4.61
N THR A 100 21.05 2.72 4.74
CA THR A 100 21.98 3.08 5.82
C THR A 100 21.37 2.87 7.20
N LEU A 101 20.08 3.20 7.38
CA LEU A 101 19.36 2.98 8.63
C LEU A 101 19.33 1.48 9.00
N ILE A 102 19.12 0.62 8.01
CA ILE A 102 19.11 -0.85 8.21
C ILE A 102 20.50 -1.35 8.60
N LYS A 103 21.54 -0.82 7.94
CA LYS A 103 22.95 -1.18 8.20
C LYS A 103 23.45 -0.71 9.56
N GLU A 104 23.10 0.51 9.98
CA GLU A 104 23.40 1.03 11.32
C GLU A 104 22.76 0.18 12.42
N MET A 105 21.67 -0.51 12.09
CA MET A 105 21.02 -1.50 12.93
C MET A 105 21.54 -2.93 12.71
N ASN A 106 22.72 -3.14 12.14
CA ASN A 106 23.27 -4.47 11.84
C ASN A 106 22.25 -5.40 11.15
N GLY A 107 21.34 -4.82 10.37
CA GLY A 107 20.22 -5.51 9.76
C GLY A 107 20.63 -6.23 8.49
N ALA A 108 20.22 -7.49 8.37
CA ALA A 108 20.29 -8.26 7.13
C ALA A 108 19.00 -8.16 6.32
N TYR A 109 17.85 -8.01 7.01
CA TYR A 109 16.53 -7.89 6.41
C TYR A 109 15.74 -6.79 7.10
N ALA A 110 14.83 -6.16 6.35
CA ALA A 110 13.91 -5.18 6.88
C ALA A 110 12.48 -5.48 6.41
N ALA A 111 11.50 -5.20 7.28
CA ALA A 111 10.09 -5.30 6.97
C ALA A 111 9.33 -4.14 7.62
N LEU A 112 8.27 -3.66 6.98
CA LEU A 112 7.45 -2.57 7.48
C LEU A 112 6.02 -3.06 7.74
N SER A 113 5.46 -2.66 8.88
CA SER A 113 4.08 -2.97 9.26
C SER A 113 3.25 -1.70 9.34
N VAL A 114 2.01 -1.78 8.87
CA VAL A 114 1.01 -0.73 8.97
C VAL A 114 -0.04 -1.14 10.02
N GLY A 115 -0.19 -0.32 11.05
CA GLY A 115 -1.20 -0.50 12.08
C GLY A 115 -2.62 -0.23 11.60
N LYS A 116 -3.60 -0.68 12.39
CA LYS A 116 -5.02 -0.36 12.15
C LYS A 116 -5.24 1.15 12.20
N LEU A 117 -6.20 1.63 11.40
CA LEU A 117 -6.60 3.03 11.34
C LEU A 117 -5.49 4.01 10.89
N ALA A 118 -4.36 3.50 10.38
CA ALA A 118 -3.32 4.31 9.78
C ALA A 118 -3.90 5.21 8.67
N SER A 119 -3.50 6.48 8.69
CA SER A 119 -3.94 7.48 7.72
C SER A 119 -2.75 8.35 7.29
N LEU A 120 -2.81 8.87 6.08
CA LEU A 120 -1.78 9.70 5.48
C LEU A 120 -2.36 11.05 5.09
N VAL A 121 -1.70 12.12 5.52
CA VAL A 121 -2.03 13.50 5.17
C VAL A 121 -1.08 13.97 4.08
N PRO A 122 -1.58 14.53 2.97
CA PRO A 122 -0.70 15.01 1.91
C PRO A 122 0.19 16.14 2.44
N VAL A 123 1.46 16.14 2.02
CA VAL A 123 2.37 17.24 2.30
C VAL A 123 1.90 18.46 1.53
N LYS A 124 1.77 19.58 2.24
CA LYS A 124 1.41 20.87 1.64
C LYS A 124 2.46 21.27 0.60
N ARG A 125 2.05 21.64 -0.62
CA ARG A 125 2.93 22.28 -1.61
C ARG A 125 2.79 23.80 -1.54
N ASP A 126 3.80 24.51 -2.03
CA ASP A 126 3.76 25.96 -2.11
C ASP A 126 2.61 26.43 -3.01
N GLY A 127 1.81 27.36 -2.51
CA GLY A 127 0.62 27.86 -3.20
C GLY A 127 -0.66 27.05 -2.95
N ASP A 128 -0.59 25.91 -2.25
CA ASP A 128 -1.79 25.16 -1.86
C ASP A 128 -2.55 25.86 -0.72
N ASP A 129 -3.89 25.79 -0.76
CA ASP A 129 -4.71 26.12 0.41
C ASP A 129 -4.67 24.94 1.40
N PRO A 130 -4.04 25.11 2.56
CA PRO A 130 -3.78 23.99 3.46
C PRO A 130 -5.07 23.37 3.98
N MET A 131 -5.06 22.05 4.11
CA MET A 131 -6.10 21.34 4.84
C MET A 131 -6.15 21.84 6.28
N THR A 132 -7.36 22.11 6.79
CA THR A 132 -7.50 22.62 8.17
C THR A 132 -7.20 21.52 9.18
N ALA A 133 -6.76 21.88 10.38
CA ALA A 133 -6.53 20.90 11.45
C ALA A 133 -7.82 20.14 11.83
N GLY A 134 -8.98 20.82 11.79
CA GLY A 134 -10.28 20.19 12.05
C GLY A 134 -10.65 19.17 10.98
N GLU A 135 -10.40 19.48 9.71
CA GLU A 135 -10.60 18.54 8.61
C GLU A 135 -9.69 17.31 8.75
N ILE A 136 -8.38 17.51 9.01
CA ILE A 136 -7.44 16.41 9.24
C ILE A 136 -7.95 15.53 10.38
N ALA A 137 -8.26 16.12 11.54
CA ALA A 137 -8.72 15.37 12.71
C ALA A 137 -10.02 14.58 12.44
N GLN A 138 -10.93 15.14 11.65
CA GLN A 138 -12.19 14.47 11.28
C GLN A 138 -11.93 13.23 10.40
N TYR A 139 -11.11 13.36 9.36
CA TYR A 139 -10.87 12.27 8.41
C TYR A 139 -9.88 11.23 8.92
N THR A 140 -8.91 11.59 9.75
CA THR A 140 -7.95 10.63 10.32
C THR A 140 -8.44 10.01 11.63
N GLY A 141 -9.51 10.55 12.23
CA GLY A 141 -10.13 10.05 13.46
C GLY A 141 -11.47 9.34 13.21
N PRO A 142 -12.62 9.97 13.52
CA PRO A 142 -13.92 9.32 13.48
C PRO A 142 -14.30 8.78 12.10
N LEU A 143 -14.04 9.52 11.01
CA LEU A 143 -14.37 9.01 9.67
C LEU A 143 -13.42 7.90 9.23
N ARG A 144 -12.14 7.90 9.65
CA ARG A 144 -11.24 6.75 9.42
C ARG A 144 -11.74 5.50 10.14
N ALA A 145 -12.21 5.64 11.37
CA ALA A 145 -12.78 4.54 12.15
C ALA A 145 -14.04 3.98 11.48
N GLN A 146 -14.91 4.84 10.95
CA GLN A 146 -16.08 4.42 10.19
C GLN A 146 -15.70 3.77 8.86
N ALA A 147 -14.73 4.34 8.13
CA ALA A 147 -14.22 3.79 6.88
C ALA A 147 -13.69 2.36 7.07
N GLU A 148 -13.00 2.10 8.17
CA GLU A 148 -12.52 0.76 8.54
C GLU A 148 -13.64 -0.28 8.59
N LEU A 149 -14.83 0.09 9.08
CA LEU A 149 -15.98 -0.81 9.10
C LEU A 149 -16.41 -1.20 7.68
N TYR A 150 -16.31 -0.29 6.70
CA TYR A 150 -16.64 -0.61 5.30
C TYR A 150 -15.56 -1.44 4.61
N VAL A 151 -14.31 -1.35 5.07
CA VAL A 151 -13.24 -2.27 4.69
C VAL A 151 -13.55 -3.68 5.24
N GLN A 152 -13.81 -3.78 6.54
CA GLN A 152 -13.96 -5.05 7.26
C GLN A 152 -15.27 -5.80 6.96
N TYR A 153 -16.39 -5.07 6.83
CA TYR A 153 -17.73 -5.64 6.72
C TYR A 153 -18.30 -5.63 5.28
N GLY A 154 -17.42 -5.72 4.28
CA GLY A 154 -17.85 -5.89 2.89
C GLY A 154 -18.62 -7.20 2.64
N SER A 155 -19.41 -7.24 1.55
CA SER A 155 -20.02 -8.46 1.04
C SER A 155 -18.96 -9.53 0.71
N ALA A 156 -19.35 -10.81 0.59
CA ALA A 156 -18.40 -11.88 0.25
C ALA A 156 -17.60 -11.60 -1.04
N PRO A 157 -18.20 -11.11 -2.16
CA PRO A 157 -17.44 -10.71 -3.33
C PRO A 157 -16.47 -9.55 -3.08
N ALA A 158 -16.87 -8.58 -2.27
CA ALA A 158 -16.03 -7.45 -1.89
C ALA A 158 -14.79 -7.89 -1.08
N LYS A 159 -14.97 -8.81 -0.12
CA LYS A 159 -13.88 -9.41 0.64
C LYS A 159 -12.94 -10.24 -0.25
N ALA A 160 -13.51 -10.99 -1.20
CA ALA A 160 -12.71 -11.75 -2.16
C ALA A 160 -11.82 -10.84 -3.02
N ARG A 161 -12.34 -9.70 -3.50
CA ARG A 161 -11.56 -8.71 -4.26
C ARG A 161 -10.43 -8.09 -3.43
N LEU A 162 -10.71 -7.69 -2.19
CA LEU A 162 -9.67 -7.15 -1.31
C LEU A 162 -8.55 -8.17 -1.09
N LEU A 163 -8.90 -9.44 -0.89
CA LEU A 163 -7.91 -10.49 -0.73
C LEU A 163 -7.08 -10.73 -2.01
N VAL A 164 -7.68 -10.56 -3.20
CA VAL A 164 -6.94 -10.56 -4.47
C VAL A 164 -5.97 -9.39 -4.53
N ALA A 165 -6.40 -8.18 -4.17
CA ALA A 165 -5.55 -7.00 -4.15
C ALA A 165 -4.35 -7.19 -3.20
N GLU A 166 -4.63 -7.53 -1.93
CA GLU A 166 -3.60 -7.75 -0.91
C GLU A 166 -2.60 -8.84 -1.31
N THR A 167 -3.08 -9.96 -1.86
CA THR A 167 -2.20 -11.07 -2.28
C THR A 167 -1.35 -10.67 -3.48
N SER A 168 -1.92 -9.94 -4.44
CA SER A 168 -1.19 -9.50 -5.63
C SER A 168 -0.11 -8.48 -5.28
N LEU A 169 -0.39 -7.57 -4.35
CA LEU A 169 0.60 -6.60 -3.85
C LEU A 169 1.72 -7.26 -3.06
N LYS A 170 1.40 -8.27 -2.23
CA LYS A 170 2.42 -9.08 -1.53
C LYS A 170 3.35 -9.78 -2.53
N LEU A 171 2.79 -10.40 -3.57
CA LEU A 171 3.57 -11.04 -4.63
C LEU A 171 4.42 -10.03 -5.39
N PHE A 172 3.87 -8.85 -5.73
CA PHE A 172 4.62 -7.77 -6.36
C PHE A 172 5.82 -7.33 -5.50
N ASN A 173 5.60 -7.08 -4.21
CA ASN A 173 6.68 -6.70 -3.29
C ASN A 173 7.75 -7.80 -3.17
N ALA A 174 7.36 -9.08 -3.30
CA ALA A 174 8.29 -10.22 -3.28
C ALA A 174 9.06 -10.42 -4.59
N VAL A 175 8.49 -10.01 -5.73
CA VAL A 175 9.20 -9.91 -7.02
C VAL A 175 10.23 -8.78 -6.98
N GLY A 176 9.90 -7.65 -6.35
CA GLY A 176 10.80 -6.49 -6.25
C GLY A 176 11.16 -5.90 -7.61
N ASN A 177 12.33 -5.28 -7.72
CA ASN A 177 12.87 -4.70 -8.96
C ASN A 177 13.59 -5.74 -9.81
N THR A 178 12.99 -6.91 -10.01
CA THR A 178 13.61 -7.96 -10.83
C THR A 178 13.89 -7.43 -12.25
N PRO A 179 15.13 -7.51 -12.77
CA PRO A 179 15.46 -7.00 -14.10
C PRO A 179 14.74 -7.75 -15.22
N ILE A 180 14.50 -7.06 -16.33
CA ILE A 180 14.00 -7.68 -17.58
C ILE A 180 14.92 -8.83 -17.99
N GLY A 181 14.33 -9.93 -18.42
CA GLY A 181 14.96 -11.19 -18.78
C GLY A 181 15.16 -12.16 -17.61
N THR A 182 14.87 -11.74 -16.38
CA THR A 182 15.03 -12.61 -15.21
C THR A 182 13.80 -13.49 -15.03
N ASN A 183 13.98 -14.79 -15.24
CA ASN A 183 12.90 -15.76 -15.05
C ASN A 183 12.64 -16.00 -13.56
N VAL A 184 11.36 -15.96 -13.17
CA VAL A 184 10.89 -16.22 -11.81
C VAL A 184 10.13 -17.54 -11.79
N ASP A 185 10.50 -18.42 -10.85
CA ASP A 185 9.73 -19.63 -10.58
C ASP A 185 8.42 -19.26 -9.86
N ALA A 186 7.29 -19.49 -10.54
CA ALA A 186 5.97 -19.16 -10.04
C ALA A 186 5.61 -19.90 -8.75
N ASP A 187 5.91 -21.20 -8.68
CA ASP A 187 5.52 -22.04 -7.54
C ASP A 187 6.38 -21.73 -6.32
N ALA A 188 7.69 -21.53 -6.52
CA ALA A 188 8.59 -21.11 -5.45
C ALA A 188 8.21 -19.72 -4.92
N LEU A 189 7.92 -18.75 -5.79
CA LEU A 189 7.50 -17.41 -5.39
C LEU A 189 6.18 -17.44 -4.61
N TRP A 190 5.18 -18.18 -5.10
CA TRP A 190 3.90 -18.35 -4.40
C TRP A 190 4.09 -19.00 -3.04
N GLN A 191 4.83 -20.11 -2.97
CA GLN A 191 5.06 -20.85 -1.74
C GLN A 191 5.78 -20.00 -0.69
N LYS A 192 6.79 -19.22 -1.11
CA LYS A 192 7.53 -18.32 -0.23
C LYS A 192 6.67 -17.16 0.30
N THR A 193 5.79 -16.62 -0.53
CA THR A 193 5.09 -15.35 -0.25
C THR A 193 3.71 -15.54 0.36
N VAL A 194 2.97 -16.53 -0.14
CA VAL A 194 1.57 -16.79 0.23
C VAL A 194 1.45 -18.10 1.03
N GLY A 195 2.35 -19.05 0.79
CA GLY A 195 2.31 -20.38 1.39
C GLY A 195 1.69 -21.41 0.46
N ALA A 196 1.01 -22.41 1.02
CA ALA A 196 0.48 -23.55 0.28
C ALA A 196 -0.39 -23.14 -0.93
N ALA A 197 -0.33 -23.95 -1.99
CA ALA A 197 -1.22 -23.79 -3.14
C ALA A 197 -2.69 -23.89 -2.70
N PRO A 198 -3.61 -23.11 -3.32
CA PRO A 198 -5.01 -23.14 -2.94
C PRO A 198 -5.65 -24.50 -3.19
N GLY A 199 -6.29 -25.05 -2.16
CA GLY A 199 -7.06 -26.28 -2.23
C GLY A 199 -8.58 -26.05 -2.33
N PRO A 200 -9.39 -27.11 -2.29
CA PRO A 200 -10.86 -27.03 -2.34
C PRO A 200 -11.47 -26.14 -1.26
N ASN A 201 -10.86 -26.08 -0.07
CA ASN A 201 -11.34 -25.29 1.08
C ASN A 201 -10.79 -23.86 1.13
N SER A 202 -9.90 -23.47 0.21
CA SER A 202 -9.39 -22.10 0.15
C SER A 202 -10.49 -21.11 -0.22
N SER A 203 -10.38 -19.89 0.31
CA SER A 203 -11.32 -18.80 0.02
C SER A 203 -11.36 -18.46 -1.47
N ALA A 204 -12.50 -17.93 -1.93
CA ALA A 204 -12.67 -17.50 -3.32
C ALA A 204 -11.59 -16.48 -3.75
N GLY A 205 -11.21 -15.57 -2.84
CA GLY A 205 -10.17 -14.57 -3.08
C GLY A 205 -8.79 -15.19 -3.34
N ILE A 206 -8.34 -16.14 -2.51
CA ILE A 206 -7.03 -16.79 -2.74
C ILE A 206 -7.02 -17.62 -4.02
N LYS A 207 -8.10 -18.36 -4.31
CA LYS A 207 -8.23 -19.10 -5.57
C LYS A 207 -8.16 -18.16 -6.78
N GLN A 208 -8.80 -16.99 -6.68
CA GLN A 208 -8.77 -16.00 -7.74
C GLN A 208 -7.40 -15.32 -7.87
N ALA A 209 -6.75 -14.98 -6.75
CA ALA A 209 -5.40 -14.42 -6.73
C ALA A 209 -4.42 -15.38 -7.41
N ARG A 210 -4.49 -16.69 -7.12
CA ARG A 210 -3.65 -17.69 -7.78
C ARG A 210 -3.89 -17.77 -9.28
N ARG A 211 -5.15 -17.67 -9.73
CA ARG A 211 -5.48 -17.66 -11.16
C ARG A 211 -4.86 -16.44 -11.87
N PHE A 212 -5.00 -15.26 -11.28
CA PHE A 212 -4.40 -14.04 -11.85
C PHE A 212 -2.87 -14.11 -11.84
N PHE A 213 -2.26 -14.57 -10.75
CA PHE A 213 -0.82 -14.76 -10.66
C PHE A 213 -0.30 -15.72 -11.75
N ASN A 214 -0.93 -16.89 -11.92
CA ASN A 214 -0.56 -17.83 -12.97
C ASN A 214 -0.79 -17.26 -14.38
N GLN A 215 -1.80 -16.40 -14.57
CA GLN A 215 -2.04 -15.71 -15.84
C GLN A 215 -0.93 -14.70 -16.12
N CYS A 216 -0.59 -13.84 -15.15
CA CYS A 216 0.49 -12.87 -15.25
C CYS A 216 1.83 -13.54 -15.57
N HIS A 217 2.12 -14.66 -14.89
CA HIS A 217 3.36 -15.42 -15.12
C HIS A 217 3.42 -16.00 -16.54
N ARG A 218 2.31 -16.59 -17.03
CA ARG A 218 2.24 -17.11 -18.40
C ARG A 218 2.37 -16.02 -19.46
N ASP A 219 1.64 -14.92 -19.30
CA ASP A 219 1.62 -13.82 -20.28
C ASP A 219 2.96 -13.07 -20.34
N GLY A 220 3.70 -13.05 -19.22
CA GLY A 220 5.06 -12.54 -19.16
C GLY A 220 6.13 -13.59 -19.47
N GLU A 221 5.77 -14.81 -19.87
CA GLU A 221 6.71 -15.93 -20.11
C GLU A 221 7.68 -16.19 -18.94
N GLY A 222 7.23 -15.94 -17.72
CA GLY A 222 8.01 -16.07 -16.49
C GLY A 222 8.95 -14.90 -16.18
N ASP A 223 9.01 -13.89 -17.03
CA ASP A 223 9.78 -12.67 -16.79
C ASP A 223 9.29 -11.93 -15.53
N GLY A 224 10.20 -11.71 -14.58
CA GLY A 224 9.89 -11.08 -13.30
C GLY A 224 9.43 -9.63 -13.43
N TYR A 225 9.98 -8.86 -14.36
CA TYR A 225 9.57 -7.48 -14.59
C TYR A 225 8.11 -7.43 -15.12
N MET A 226 7.81 -8.22 -16.14
CA MET A 226 6.47 -8.33 -16.73
C MET A 226 5.44 -8.86 -15.71
N LEU A 227 5.84 -9.86 -14.91
CA LEU A 227 5.04 -10.38 -13.81
C LEU A 227 4.72 -9.28 -12.78
N GLY A 228 5.72 -8.48 -12.39
CA GLY A 228 5.56 -7.37 -11.46
C GLY A 228 4.54 -6.34 -11.95
N MET A 229 4.65 -5.88 -13.20
CA MET A 229 3.70 -4.94 -13.80
C MET A 229 2.27 -5.51 -13.84
N CYS A 230 2.11 -6.78 -14.23
CA CYS A 230 0.80 -7.41 -14.26
C CYS A 230 0.17 -7.50 -12.87
N LEU A 231 0.97 -7.85 -11.84
CA LEU A 231 0.50 -7.92 -10.46
C LEU A 231 0.07 -6.57 -9.90
N GLN A 232 0.77 -5.48 -10.24
CA GLN A 232 0.35 -4.12 -9.92
C GLN A 232 -1.03 -3.80 -10.51
N ASN A 233 -1.24 -4.11 -11.79
CA ASN A 233 -2.53 -3.89 -12.44
C ASN A 233 -3.66 -4.74 -11.82
N VAL A 234 -3.38 -6.01 -11.49
CA VAL A 234 -4.34 -6.87 -10.78
C VAL A 234 -4.69 -6.29 -9.41
N HIS A 235 -3.68 -5.79 -8.67
CA HIS A 235 -3.92 -5.10 -7.40
C HIS A 235 -4.85 -3.90 -7.59
N ASP A 236 -4.51 -2.98 -8.50
CA ASP A 236 -5.21 -1.71 -8.66
C ASP A 236 -6.68 -1.94 -9.04
N LEU A 237 -6.96 -2.82 -10.02
CA LEU A 237 -8.32 -3.15 -10.44
C LEU A 237 -9.18 -3.74 -9.31
N ASN A 238 -8.57 -4.47 -8.38
CA ASN A 238 -9.30 -5.08 -7.27
C ASN A 238 -9.38 -4.18 -6.03
N ALA A 239 -8.46 -3.22 -5.88
CA ALA A 239 -8.44 -2.24 -4.80
C ALA A 239 -9.38 -1.05 -5.07
N LEU A 240 -9.52 -0.60 -6.33
CA LEU A 240 -10.33 0.55 -6.71
C LEU A 240 -11.76 0.57 -6.12
N PRO A 241 -12.54 -0.53 -6.17
CA PRO A 241 -13.91 -0.54 -5.64
C PRO A 241 -14.00 -0.34 -4.12
N LEU A 242 -12.88 -0.41 -3.39
CA LEU A 242 -12.84 -0.10 -1.96
C LEU A 242 -13.15 1.38 -1.71
N THR A 243 -12.52 2.27 -2.47
CA THR A 243 -12.66 3.71 -2.32
C THR A 243 -14.11 4.14 -2.53
N GLU A 244 -14.74 3.67 -3.61
CA GLU A 244 -16.15 3.96 -3.88
C GLU A 244 -17.08 3.48 -2.76
N ARG A 245 -16.77 2.32 -2.17
CA ARG A 245 -17.54 1.79 -1.05
C ARG A 245 -17.38 2.65 0.20
N VAL A 246 -16.16 3.07 0.51
CA VAL A 246 -15.86 3.95 1.63
C VAL A 246 -16.61 5.26 1.46
N TRP A 247 -16.50 5.92 0.32
CA TRP A 247 -17.24 7.16 0.02
C TRP A 247 -18.76 6.98 0.16
N LYS A 248 -19.32 5.91 -0.43
CA LYS A 248 -20.75 5.61 -0.30
C LYS A 248 -21.17 5.41 1.16
N GLY A 249 -20.31 4.80 1.98
CA GLY A 249 -20.58 4.56 3.39
C GLY A 249 -20.49 5.81 4.26
N LEU A 250 -19.51 6.68 3.99
CA LEU A 250 -19.29 7.92 4.75
C LEU A 250 -20.35 9.00 4.41
N GLY A 251 -20.91 9.02 3.21
CA GLY A 251 -22.02 9.91 2.84
C GLY A 251 -21.58 11.31 2.38
N ALA A 252 -22.34 12.36 2.69
CA ALA A 252 -21.97 13.72 2.29
C ALA A 252 -20.78 14.23 3.12
N GLY A 253 -19.70 14.66 2.46
CA GLY A 253 -18.39 14.82 3.12
C GLY A 253 -17.62 13.50 3.22
N GLY A 254 -18.01 12.51 2.41
CA GLY A 254 -17.41 11.19 2.28
C GLY A 254 -17.15 10.88 0.83
#